data_AF-A0A4R1QUK9-F1
#
_entry.id   AF-A0A4R1QUK9-F1
#
_cell.length_a   1.000
_cell.length_b   1.000
_cell.length_c   1.000
_cell.angle_alpha   90.00
_cell.angle_beta   90.00
_cell.angle_gamma   90.00
#
_symmetry.space_group_name_H-M   'P 1'
#
loop_
_entity.id
_entity.type
_entity.pdbx_description
1 polymer ?
#
loop_
_entity_poly.entity_id
_entity_poly.type
_entity_poly.pdbx_seq_one_letter_code
_entity_poly.pdbx_strand_id
1 'polypeptide(L)'
;MKKTCIAVCIFTIFFYFGTLTAYASGSGNVDGGGGGLNQGTKTCNWPGNSYQGVRITVVNAETGAIVSNPIDFTNKNLSATAERMFHFGKVSKMQYRNGAALTLQTTKYTYYMPDNPIPQIISSNSEKASITQIKRYFCSEGAASMVAAKTGINVSALTDGSYKLVIEPVIYLIYNNLYFAMTTTEAGLYNRIVGGDLGTHFPTVVMKNLALALFLEKADLGFSAWTGSKNTARTTEEIIQILGIGIVSYKGVPPTEAEYDITYRIDTDVITAVTLSTREEINNDAKATVTFSIAGRSYQMAGVVIPQNGSQLVWVKWHTPSEPQEVTINVSTDKGSLSNSTIHANVVDLNEDPPPDPQADDRYDGFVRPSIPTGQNVASLTWGVWKCWWHENWVWISDWNWESGSHSASCPDDCTSSHGRWVDNGEWEDKGWYVYEWTAYSAALSAIMQIQSDEKNPTANGRTMKSGYGINMEVSAQMRSGAPSSHITQVQTCVSYFPEFEYNDYWRLLERITSGYSAVFQFQKNEYSTYNRRVHFSTVWYPDGNYTVYGRVIDAWTPAGMLQVNLTDSLTVYDNLFSDWHIRPDN
;
A
#
# COMPACT_ATOMS: atom_id res chain seq x y z
N MET A 1 -3.77 -7.72 56.40
CA MET A 1 -3.22 -6.63 55.55
C MET A 1 -2.51 -7.11 54.29
N LYS A 2 -1.71 -8.20 54.28
CA LYS A 2 -1.02 -8.65 53.04
C LYS A 2 -1.92 -9.28 51.95
N LYS A 3 -3.06 -9.87 52.29
CA LYS A 3 -3.99 -10.46 51.30
C LYS A 3 -4.90 -9.44 50.62
N THR A 4 -5.16 -8.30 51.26
CA THR A 4 -6.06 -7.26 50.75
C THR A 4 -5.36 -6.33 49.76
N CYS A 5 -4.06 -6.07 49.91
CA CYS A 5 -3.29 -5.28 48.94
C CYS A 5 -3.07 -6.01 47.60
N ILE A 6 -2.94 -7.34 47.61
CA ILE A 6 -2.76 -8.14 46.38
C ILE A 6 -4.06 -8.17 45.56
N ALA A 7 -5.22 -8.26 46.20
CA ALA A 7 -6.51 -8.22 45.51
C ALA A 7 -6.78 -6.86 44.87
N VAL A 8 -6.37 -5.75 45.52
CA VAL A 8 -6.51 -4.41 44.95
C VAL A 8 -5.54 -4.20 43.79
N CYS A 9 -4.28 -4.61 43.89
CA CYS A 9 -3.33 -4.55 42.77
C CYS A 9 -3.77 -5.39 41.56
N ILE A 10 -4.38 -6.56 41.75
CA ILE A 10 -4.87 -7.41 40.65
C ILE A 10 -6.13 -6.82 40.01
N PHE A 11 -7.02 -6.18 40.79
CA PHE A 11 -8.19 -5.48 40.24
C PHE A 11 -7.84 -4.16 39.54
N THR A 12 -6.73 -3.51 39.91
CA THR A 12 -6.30 -2.27 39.23
C THR A 12 -5.55 -2.56 37.93
N ILE A 13 -4.89 -3.73 37.82
CA ILE A 13 -4.26 -4.19 36.57
C ILE A 13 -5.31 -4.63 35.53
N PHE A 14 -6.46 -5.15 35.95
CA PHE A 14 -7.57 -5.50 35.04
C PHE A 14 -8.33 -4.29 34.46
N PHE A 15 -8.19 -3.10 35.06
CA PHE A 15 -8.81 -1.86 34.55
C PHE A 15 -7.89 -1.03 33.63
N TYR A 16 -6.63 -1.44 33.46
CA TYR A 16 -5.67 -0.84 32.51
C TYR A 16 -5.46 -1.65 31.23
N PHE A 17 -6.07 -2.83 31.11
CA PHE A 17 -6.35 -3.42 29.80
C PHE A 17 -7.57 -2.72 29.23
N GLY A 18 -7.35 -1.50 28.71
CA GLY A 18 -8.24 -0.97 27.69
C GLY A 18 -8.43 -2.07 26.65
N THR A 19 -9.67 -2.38 26.33
CA THR A 19 -10.01 -3.25 25.21
C THR A 19 -9.16 -2.80 24.02
N LEU A 20 -8.24 -3.66 23.57
CA LEU A 20 -7.64 -3.50 22.25
C LEU A 20 -8.81 -3.50 21.28
N THR A 21 -9.27 -2.31 20.90
CA THR A 21 -10.17 -2.14 19.76
C THR A 21 -9.36 -2.57 18.55
N ALA A 22 -9.58 -3.81 18.15
CA ALA A 22 -8.96 -4.43 17.00
C ALA A 22 -9.54 -3.79 15.75
N TYR A 23 -8.83 -2.82 15.16
CA TYR A 23 -9.25 -2.18 13.92
C TYR A 23 -9.31 -3.21 12.79
N ALA A 24 -10.49 -3.73 12.47
CA ALA A 24 -10.70 -4.57 11.31
C ALA A 24 -10.81 -3.69 10.05
N SER A 25 -9.89 -3.87 9.09
CA SER A 25 -9.92 -3.25 7.77
C SER A 25 -10.31 -4.29 6.72
N GLY A 26 -11.59 -4.32 6.35
CA GLY A 26 -12.10 -5.18 5.28
C GLY A 26 -11.67 -4.71 3.89
N SER A 27 -11.58 -5.65 2.95
CA SER A 27 -11.44 -5.39 1.52
C SER A 27 -12.74 -5.75 0.81
N GLY A 28 -13.35 -4.77 0.14
CA GLY A 28 -14.59 -4.95 -0.60
C GLY A 28 -14.31 -5.17 -2.07
N ASN A 29 -14.53 -6.39 -2.56
CA ASN A 29 -14.66 -6.72 -3.98
C ASN A 29 -16.09 -6.38 -4.43
N VAL A 30 -16.32 -5.09 -4.68
CA VAL A 30 -17.65 -4.50 -4.87
C VAL A 30 -17.55 -3.33 -5.82
N ASP A 31 -18.39 -3.33 -6.84
CA ASP A 31 -18.63 -2.18 -7.70
C ASP A 31 -20.14 -2.12 -8.02
N GLY A 32 -20.56 -1.08 -8.72
CA GLY A 32 -21.96 -0.88 -9.02
C GLY A 32 -22.19 0.16 -10.09
N GLY A 33 -23.46 0.48 -10.28
CA GLY A 33 -23.91 1.41 -11.28
C GLY A 33 -25.38 1.74 -11.13
N GLY A 34 -26.09 1.72 -12.26
CA GLY A 34 -27.47 2.16 -12.37
C GLY A 34 -27.57 3.54 -13.01
N GLY A 35 -28.71 4.20 -12.82
CA GLY A 35 -28.98 5.48 -13.46
C GLY A 35 -30.29 6.09 -13.01
N GLY A 36 -30.91 6.89 -13.88
CA GLY A 36 -32.22 7.47 -13.63
C GLY A 36 -33.34 6.41 -13.60
N LEU A 37 -34.35 6.67 -12.79
CA LEU A 37 -35.59 5.90 -12.70
C LEU A 37 -36.68 6.56 -13.52
N ASN A 38 -37.52 5.72 -14.14
CA ASN A 38 -38.81 6.14 -14.68
C ASN A 38 -39.86 6.16 -13.56
N GLN A 39 -40.93 6.93 -13.75
CA GLN A 39 -42.04 6.98 -12.80
C GLN A 39 -42.78 5.63 -12.76
N GLY A 40 -43.04 5.11 -11.56
CA GLY A 40 -43.88 3.93 -11.34
C GLY A 40 -45.37 4.26 -11.32
N THR A 41 -46.22 3.24 -11.29
CA THR A 41 -47.68 3.39 -11.15
C THR A 41 -48.11 3.20 -9.69
N LYS A 42 -49.37 3.50 -9.34
CA LYS A 42 -49.89 3.24 -7.99
C LYS A 42 -49.82 1.76 -7.59
N THR A 43 -50.00 0.85 -8.55
CA THR A 43 -50.05 -0.60 -8.33
C THR A 43 -48.68 -1.27 -8.45
N CYS A 44 -47.75 -0.65 -9.18
CA CYS A 44 -46.38 -1.13 -9.40
C CYS A 44 -45.39 0.04 -9.20
N ASN A 45 -44.87 0.18 -7.98
CA ASN A 45 -43.87 1.22 -7.67
C ASN A 45 -42.81 0.76 -6.66
N TRP A 46 -41.70 1.48 -6.67
CA TRP A 46 -40.76 1.52 -5.55
C TRP A 46 -41.15 2.72 -4.67
N PRO A 47 -41.68 2.52 -3.44
CA PRO A 47 -42.31 3.58 -2.66
C PRO A 47 -41.38 4.71 -2.19
N GLY A 48 -40.08 4.59 -2.41
CA GLY A 48 -39.08 5.63 -2.14
C GLY A 48 -37.68 5.05 -1.98
N ASN A 49 -36.66 5.88 -2.15
CA ASN A 49 -35.24 5.50 -2.03
C ASN A 49 -34.88 4.82 -0.69
N SER A 50 -35.61 5.13 0.40
CA SER A 50 -35.41 4.48 1.70
C SER A 50 -35.87 3.02 1.76
N TYR A 51 -36.68 2.55 0.81
CA TYR A 51 -37.25 1.20 0.79
C TYR A 51 -36.28 0.19 0.17
N GLN A 52 -35.15 0.01 0.84
CA GLN A 52 -34.09 -0.91 0.46
C GLN A 52 -33.40 -1.48 1.71
N GLY A 53 -32.61 -2.51 1.52
CA GLY A 53 -31.76 -3.10 2.53
C GLY A 53 -30.62 -3.88 1.92
N VAL A 54 -29.98 -4.70 2.74
CA VAL A 54 -28.89 -5.59 2.35
C VAL A 54 -29.08 -6.92 3.05
N ARG A 55 -28.95 -8.02 2.31
CA ARG A 55 -28.82 -9.36 2.87
C ARG A 55 -27.35 -9.67 3.00
N ILE A 56 -26.97 -10.20 4.16
CA ILE A 56 -25.61 -10.60 4.47
C ILE A 56 -25.60 -12.10 4.73
N THR A 57 -24.73 -12.81 4.01
CA THR A 57 -24.43 -14.22 4.23
C THR A 57 -22.97 -14.36 4.61
N VAL A 58 -22.68 -15.01 5.74
CA VAL A 58 -21.30 -15.32 6.14
C VAL A 58 -20.90 -16.66 5.55
N VAL A 59 -19.78 -16.68 4.84
CA VAL A 59 -19.23 -17.89 4.22
C VAL A 59 -17.79 -18.10 4.62
N ASN A 60 -17.36 -19.36 4.67
CA ASN A 60 -15.94 -19.71 4.81
C ASN A 60 -15.16 -19.22 3.58
N ALA A 61 -14.02 -18.57 3.82
CA ALA A 61 -13.26 -17.86 2.80
C ALA A 61 -12.68 -18.78 1.71
N GLU A 62 -12.30 -20.01 2.09
CA GLU A 62 -11.70 -21.00 1.20
C GLU A 62 -12.76 -21.84 0.47
N THR A 63 -13.71 -22.38 1.23
CA THR A 63 -14.68 -23.35 0.70
C THR A 63 -15.95 -22.71 0.13
N GLY A 64 -16.23 -21.45 0.49
CA GLY A 64 -17.49 -20.78 0.17
C GLY A 64 -18.72 -21.38 0.89
N ALA A 65 -18.51 -22.29 1.86
CA ALA A 65 -19.58 -22.90 2.63
C ALA A 65 -20.26 -21.86 3.53
N ILE A 66 -21.59 -21.91 3.62
CA ILE A 66 -22.38 -20.99 4.43
C ILE A 66 -22.27 -21.37 5.90
N VAL A 67 -21.91 -20.40 6.73
CA VAL A 67 -21.57 -20.59 8.16
C VAL A 67 -22.75 -20.21 9.06
N SER A 68 -23.64 -19.34 8.58
CA SER A 68 -24.84 -18.92 9.30
C SER A 68 -25.99 -18.62 8.33
N ASN A 69 -27.22 -18.68 8.83
CA ASN A 69 -28.40 -18.31 8.06
C ASN A 69 -28.30 -16.83 7.61
N PRO A 70 -28.64 -16.50 6.36
CA PRO A 70 -28.59 -15.13 5.89
C PRO A 70 -29.48 -14.19 6.71
N ILE A 71 -29.00 -12.97 6.93
CA ILE A 71 -29.70 -11.93 7.70
C ILE A 71 -29.88 -10.67 6.86
N ASP A 72 -31.01 -10.00 7.04
CA ASP A 72 -31.36 -8.81 6.26
C ASP A 72 -31.33 -7.59 7.18
N PHE A 73 -30.64 -6.54 6.76
CA PHE A 73 -30.60 -5.25 7.43
C PHE A 73 -31.26 -4.16 6.58
N THR A 74 -31.97 -3.23 7.23
CA THR A 74 -32.51 -2.05 6.57
C THR A 74 -32.59 -0.87 7.54
N ASN A 75 -32.35 0.34 7.01
CA ASN A 75 -32.60 1.59 7.75
C ASN A 75 -34.10 1.89 7.85
N LYS A 76 -34.95 1.21 7.06
CA LYS A 76 -36.39 1.47 7.02
C LYS A 76 -37.10 0.69 8.11
N ASN A 77 -37.93 1.40 8.87
CA ASN A 77 -38.90 0.73 9.72
C ASN A 77 -40.03 0.14 8.85
N LEU A 78 -40.05 -1.19 8.73
CA LEU A 78 -41.04 -1.95 7.96
C LEU A 78 -42.12 -2.60 8.83
N SER A 79 -42.18 -2.30 10.13
CA SER A 79 -43.12 -2.95 11.08
C SER A 79 -44.57 -2.95 10.59
N ALA A 80 -45.04 -1.85 9.99
CA ALA A 80 -46.39 -1.73 9.45
C ALA A 80 -46.64 -2.61 8.21
N THR A 81 -45.61 -2.96 7.44
CA THR A 81 -45.73 -3.69 6.16
C THR A 81 -45.23 -5.13 6.24
N ALA A 82 -44.39 -5.48 7.23
CA ALA A 82 -43.67 -6.74 7.31
C ALA A 82 -44.59 -7.97 7.40
N GLU A 83 -45.78 -7.83 7.99
CA GLU A 83 -46.76 -8.92 8.12
C GLU A 83 -47.45 -9.27 6.80
N ARG A 84 -47.49 -8.32 5.85
CA ARG A 84 -48.13 -8.48 4.53
C ARG A 84 -47.11 -8.51 3.40
N MET A 85 -45.84 -8.69 3.72
CA MET A 85 -44.73 -8.63 2.78
C MET A 85 -44.35 -10.05 2.34
N PHE A 86 -44.48 -10.30 1.06
CA PHE A 86 -44.02 -11.53 0.44
C PHE A 86 -42.48 -11.51 0.32
N HIS A 87 -41.85 -12.65 0.61
CA HIS A 87 -40.39 -12.81 0.51
C HIS A 87 -40.04 -14.27 0.16
N PHE A 88 -38.76 -14.60 -0.03
CA PHE A 88 -38.34 -15.94 -0.49
C PHE A 88 -37.44 -16.69 0.49
N GLY A 89 -37.73 -16.57 1.79
CA GLY A 89 -37.13 -17.45 2.81
C GLY A 89 -35.68 -17.17 3.20
N LYS A 90 -35.13 -16.00 2.88
CA LYS A 90 -33.75 -15.60 3.17
C LYS A 90 -32.69 -16.54 2.56
N VAL A 91 -32.97 -17.07 1.38
CA VAL A 91 -32.01 -17.90 0.63
C VAL A 91 -30.98 -16.97 -0.04
N SER A 92 -29.70 -17.31 0.06
CA SER A 92 -28.62 -16.49 -0.50
C SER A 92 -28.31 -16.83 -1.97
N LYS A 93 -27.65 -15.91 -2.67
CA LYS A 93 -27.16 -16.16 -4.04
C LYS A 93 -26.29 -17.42 -4.15
N MET A 94 -25.50 -17.72 -3.11
CA MET A 94 -24.69 -18.95 -3.03
C MET A 94 -25.57 -20.20 -3.10
N GLN A 95 -26.69 -20.22 -2.36
CA GLN A 95 -27.63 -21.34 -2.35
C GLN A 95 -28.39 -21.45 -3.68
N TYR A 96 -28.80 -20.33 -4.27
CA TYR A 96 -29.45 -20.32 -5.58
C TYR A 96 -28.53 -20.84 -6.68
N ARG A 97 -27.24 -20.48 -6.66
CA ARG A 97 -26.25 -21.04 -7.59
C ARG A 97 -26.13 -22.56 -7.44
N ASN A 98 -26.30 -23.07 -6.22
CA ASN A 98 -26.27 -24.50 -5.92
C ASN A 98 -27.65 -25.19 -6.09
N GLY A 99 -28.61 -24.54 -6.77
CA GLY A 99 -29.87 -25.16 -7.17
C GLY A 99 -31.04 -25.00 -6.18
N ALA A 100 -30.94 -24.12 -5.18
CA ALA A 100 -32.08 -23.85 -4.29
C ALA A 100 -33.30 -23.32 -5.08
N ALA A 101 -34.50 -23.83 -4.76
CA ALA A 101 -35.73 -23.40 -5.41
C ALA A 101 -36.23 -22.06 -4.86
N LEU A 102 -36.78 -21.21 -5.74
CA LEU A 102 -37.46 -19.98 -5.32
C LEU A 102 -38.81 -20.33 -4.68
N THR A 103 -38.93 -20.15 -3.36
CA THR A 103 -40.14 -20.52 -2.62
C THR A 103 -40.75 -19.31 -1.93
N LEU A 104 -41.96 -18.91 -2.36
CA LEU A 104 -42.68 -17.79 -1.78
C LEU A 104 -43.05 -18.07 -0.32
N GLN A 105 -42.76 -17.11 0.55
CA GLN A 105 -43.11 -17.11 1.96
C GLN A 105 -44.17 -16.07 2.24
N THR A 106 -45.17 -16.46 3.02
CA THR A 106 -46.25 -15.59 3.52
C THR A 106 -46.11 -15.32 5.02
N THR A 107 -45.02 -15.78 5.63
CA THR A 107 -44.67 -15.46 7.00
C THR A 107 -44.25 -13.99 7.12
N LYS A 108 -44.30 -13.45 8.34
CA LYS A 108 -43.81 -12.10 8.61
C LYS A 108 -42.34 -11.96 8.17
N TYR A 109 -42.06 -10.96 7.34
CA TYR A 109 -40.69 -10.64 6.94
C TYR A 109 -39.88 -10.13 8.15
N THR A 110 -38.71 -10.71 8.37
CA THR A 110 -37.83 -10.38 9.50
C THR A 110 -36.61 -9.61 9.03
N TYR A 111 -36.24 -8.57 9.75
CA TYR A 111 -35.11 -7.71 9.44
C TYR A 111 -34.50 -7.14 10.73
N TYR A 112 -33.27 -6.65 10.63
CA TYR A 112 -32.61 -5.90 11.69
C TYR A 112 -32.42 -4.45 11.27
N MET A 113 -32.57 -3.53 12.23
CA MET A 113 -32.13 -2.14 12.04
C MET A 113 -30.67 -2.04 12.50
N PRO A 114 -29.78 -1.50 11.68
CA PRO A 114 -28.38 -1.33 12.06
C PRO A 114 -28.25 -0.13 13.03
N ASP A 115 -27.32 -0.21 13.98
CA ASP A 115 -27.05 0.90 14.92
C ASP A 115 -26.48 2.12 14.18
N ASN A 116 -25.62 1.86 13.19
CA ASN A 116 -25.14 2.85 12.23
C ASN A 116 -25.87 2.68 10.89
N PRO A 117 -26.55 3.71 10.36
CA PRO A 117 -27.28 3.59 9.10
C PRO A 117 -26.42 3.08 7.94
N ILE A 118 -26.92 2.07 7.22
CA ILE A 118 -26.28 1.56 6.00
C ILE A 118 -26.32 2.63 4.90
N PRO A 119 -25.27 2.82 4.09
CA PRO A 119 -25.30 3.76 2.97
C PRO A 119 -26.33 3.36 1.91
N GLN A 120 -26.68 4.30 1.02
CA GLN A 120 -27.54 4.03 -0.13
C GLN A 120 -26.93 2.91 -1.00
N ILE A 121 -27.65 1.79 -1.17
CA ILE A 121 -27.20 0.63 -1.96
C ILE A 121 -27.74 0.70 -3.40
N ILE A 122 -29.03 1.00 -3.54
CA ILE A 122 -29.74 1.06 -4.82
C ILE A 122 -29.88 2.51 -5.24
N SER A 123 -29.28 2.89 -6.37
CA SER A 123 -29.40 4.26 -6.87
C SER A 123 -30.85 4.67 -7.19
N SER A 124 -31.19 5.92 -6.94
CA SER A 124 -32.47 6.55 -7.28
C SER A 124 -32.28 7.85 -8.07
N ASN A 125 -33.35 8.60 -8.33
CA ASN A 125 -33.26 9.93 -8.94
C ASN A 125 -32.77 10.99 -7.95
N SER A 126 -33.17 10.88 -6.68
CA SER A 126 -32.83 11.84 -5.62
C SER A 126 -31.51 11.55 -4.92
N GLU A 127 -31.05 10.30 -4.95
CA GLU A 127 -29.88 9.86 -4.21
C GLU A 127 -29.17 8.72 -4.95
N LYS A 128 -27.87 8.86 -5.17
CA LYS A 128 -27.02 7.87 -5.84
C LYS A 128 -26.29 7.01 -4.82
N ALA A 129 -26.18 5.73 -5.12
CA ALA A 129 -25.32 4.83 -4.34
C ALA A 129 -23.85 5.18 -4.57
N SER A 130 -23.06 5.20 -3.51
CA SER A 130 -21.61 5.44 -3.57
C SER A 130 -20.87 4.17 -3.22
N ILE A 131 -20.18 3.57 -4.20
CA ILE A 131 -19.38 2.36 -3.98
C ILE A 131 -18.31 2.60 -2.92
N THR A 132 -17.71 3.79 -2.88
CA THR A 132 -16.77 4.18 -1.83
C THR A 132 -17.41 4.14 -0.44
N GLN A 133 -18.64 4.64 -0.28
CA GLN A 133 -19.34 4.60 1.01
C GLN A 133 -19.78 3.18 1.39
N ILE A 134 -20.22 2.39 0.41
CA ILE A 134 -20.60 0.97 0.59
C ILE A 134 -19.39 0.16 1.05
N LYS A 135 -18.24 0.28 0.36
CA LYS A 135 -16.97 -0.32 0.77
C LYS A 135 -16.60 0.16 2.18
N ARG A 136 -16.57 1.48 2.43
CA ARG A 136 -16.23 2.04 3.74
C ARG A 136 -17.11 1.48 4.87
N TYR A 137 -18.40 1.32 4.63
CA TYR A 137 -19.33 0.80 5.63
C TYR A 137 -19.08 -0.69 5.89
N PHE A 138 -19.18 -1.55 4.87
CA PHE A 138 -19.10 -3.00 5.10
C PHE A 138 -17.69 -3.48 5.40
N CYS A 139 -16.65 -2.76 4.97
CA CYS A 139 -15.27 -3.04 5.37
C CYS A 139 -14.93 -2.56 6.78
N SER A 140 -15.82 -1.83 7.46
CA SER A 140 -15.55 -1.37 8.83
C SER A 140 -15.72 -2.48 9.87
N GLU A 141 -14.97 -2.37 10.97
CA GLU A 141 -15.18 -3.16 12.18
C GLU A 141 -16.63 -3.05 12.67
N GLY A 142 -17.23 -1.86 12.62
CA GLY A 142 -18.62 -1.65 13.04
C GLY A 142 -19.62 -2.54 12.29
N ALA A 143 -19.42 -2.74 10.99
CA ALA A 143 -20.23 -3.69 10.22
C ALA A 143 -19.92 -5.15 10.59
N ALA A 144 -18.66 -5.50 10.82
CA ALA A 144 -18.27 -6.84 11.28
C ALA A 144 -18.88 -7.18 12.64
N SER A 145 -18.80 -6.28 13.63
CA SER A 145 -19.39 -6.42 14.96
C SER A 145 -20.91 -6.52 14.89
N MET A 146 -21.55 -5.70 14.04
CA MET A 146 -23.00 -5.77 13.81
C MET A 146 -23.41 -7.14 13.27
N VAL A 147 -22.68 -7.68 12.29
CA VAL A 147 -22.96 -9.00 11.71
C VAL A 147 -22.71 -10.09 12.74
N ALA A 148 -21.56 -10.09 13.41
CA ALA A 148 -21.21 -11.04 14.49
C ALA A 148 -22.32 -11.13 15.55
N ALA A 149 -22.78 -9.97 16.04
CA ALA A 149 -23.82 -9.90 17.07
C ALA A 149 -25.15 -10.51 16.63
N LYS A 150 -25.47 -10.51 15.33
CA LYS A 150 -26.73 -11.06 14.80
C LYS A 150 -26.62 -12.49 14.29
N THR A 151 -25.44 -12.93 13.88
CA THR A 151 -25.19 -14.31 13.42
C THR A 151 -24.78 -15.24 14.55
N GLY A 152 -24.31 -14.70 15.68
CA GLY A 152 -23.73 -15.48 16.78
C GLY A 152 -22.30 -15.95 16.51
N ILE A 153 -21.68 -15.49 15.42
CA ILE A 153 -20.28 -15.78 15.08
C ILE A 153 -19.39 -14.85 15.89
N ASN A 154 -18.26 -15.36 16.41
CA ASN A 154 -17.28 -14.52 17.08
C ASN A 154 -16.76 -13.45 16.11
N VAL A 155 -16.77 -12.18 16.53
CA VAL A 155 -16.25 -11.08 15.72
C VAL A 155 -14.80 -11.32 15.31
N SER A 156 -13.98 -11.90 16.19
CA SER A 156 -12.59 -12.24 15.87
C SER A 156 -12.51 -13.19 14.68
N ALA A 157 -13.37 -14.21 14.64
CA ALA A 157 -13.43 -15.18 13.54
C ALA A 157 -13.99 -14.57 12.25
N LEU A 158 -14.93 -13.62 12.32
CA LEU A 158 -15.36 -12.87 11.14
C LEU A 158 -14.24 -12.00 10.58
N THR A 159 -13.42 -11.44 11.46
CA THR A 159 -12.37 -10.50 11.07
C THR A 159 -11.05 -11.17 10.76
N ASP A 160 -10.79 -12.42 11.22
CA ASP A 160 -9.51 -13.16 11.11
C ASP A 160 -9.19 -13.73 9.71
N GLY A 161 -10.01 -13.42 8.70
CA GLY A 161 -9.82 -13.92 7.34
C GLY A 161 -10.36 -15.33 7.09
N SER A 162 -10.82 -16.05 8.12
CA SER A 162 -11.49 -17.33 7.97
C SER A 162 -12.83 -17.23 7.24
N TYR A 163 -13.46 -16.05 7.27
CA TYR A 163 -14.77 -15.79 6.70
C TYR A 163 -14.80 -14.60 5.74
N LYS A 164 -15.75 -14.65 4.80
CA LYS A 164 -16.15 -13.53 3.93
C LYS A 164 -17.62 -13.20 4.15
N LEU A 165 -17.99 -11.93 3.97
CA LEU A 165 -19.38 -11.51 3.86
C LEU A 165 -19.78 -11.44 2.40
N VAL A 166 -20.85 -12.14 2.05
CA VAL A 166 -21.56 -11.96 0.79
C VAL A 166 -22.70 -10.99 1.04
N ILE A 167 -22.67 -9.84 0.38
CA ILE A 167 -23.70 -8.80 0.48
C ILE A 167 -24.56 -8.78 -0.79
N GLU A 168 -25.88 -8.83 -0.61
CA GLU A 168 -26.86 -8.80 -1.69
C GLU A 168 -27.83 -7.63 -1.45
N PRO A 169 -28.11 -6.78 -2.45
CA PRO A 169 -29.03 -5.66 -2.28
C PRO A 169 -30.46 -6.21 -2.17
N VAL A 170 -31.24 -5.68 -1.23
CA VAL A 170 -32.66 -6.02 -1.03
C VAL A 170 -33.52 -4.82 -1.41
N ILE A 171 -34.52 -5.02 -2.24
CA ILE A 171 -35.52 -3.99 -2.56
C ILE A 171 -36.85 -4.29 -1.86
N TYR A 172 -37.52 -3.25 -1.38
CA TYR A 172 -38.91 -3.33 -0.93
C TYR A 172 -39.81 -2.57 -1.91
N LEU A 173 -40.61 -3.30 -2.68
CA LEU A 173 -41.44 -2.72 -3.74
C LEU A 173 -42.90 -3.17 -3.63
N ILE A 174 -43.79 -2.43 -4.29
CA ILE A 174 -45.20 -2.82 -4.47
C ILE A 174 -45.35 -3.33 -5.89
N TYR A 175 -45.76 -4.59 -6.05
CA TYR A 175 -46.05 -5.20 -7.34
C TYR A 175 -47.46 -5.78 -7.30
N ASN A 176 -48.32 -5.34 -8.23
CA ASN A 176 -49.74 -5.69 -8.26
C ASN A 176 -50.45 -5.48 -6.90
N ASN A 177 -50.20 -4.33 -6.25
CA ASN A 177 -50.70 -3.97 -4.91
C ASN A 177 -50.20 -4.82 -3.74
N LEU A 178 -49.23 -5.71 -3.96
CA LEU A 178 -48.65 -6.55 -2.92
C LEU A 178 -47.23 -6.09 -2.60
N TYR A 179 -46.87 -6.11 -1.32
CA TYR A 179 -45.53 -5.74 -0.87
C TYR A 179 -44.57 -6.92 -1.03
N PHE A 180 -43.40 -6.68 -1.61
CA PHE A 180 -42.36 -7.69 -1.76
C PHE A 180 -41.03 -7.22 -1.19
N ALA A 181 -40.31 -8.15 -0.56
CA ALA A 181 -38.87 -8.04 -0.28
C ALA A 181 -38.13 -9.03 -1.17
N MET A 182 -37.20 -8.52 -2.00
CA MET A 182 -36.44 -9.36 -2.92
C MET A 182 -34.98 -8.94 -2.98
N THR A 183 -34.06 -9.90 -2.99
CA THR A 183 -32.71 -9.67 -3.51
C THR A 183 -32.74 -9.51 -5.03
N THR A 184 -31.65 -9.01 -5.62
CA THR A 184 -31.49 -9.00 -7.09
C THR A 184 -31.69 -10.40 -7.70
N THR A 185 -31.11 -11.44 -7.08
CA THR A 185 -31.24 -12.83 -7.56
C THR A 185 -32.67 -13.32 -7.48
N GLU A 186 -33.36 -13.06 -6.37
CA GLU A 186 -34.78 -13.41 -6.18
C GLU A 186 -35.69 -12.69 -7.19
N ALA A 187 -35.46 -11.40 -7.43
CA ALA A 187 -36.20 -10.63 -8.41
C ALA A 187 -36.01 -11.17 -9.84
N GLY A 188 -34.80 -11.57 -10.21
CA GLY A 188 -34.52 -12.22 -11.50
C GLY A 188 -35.23 -13.57 -11.64
N LEU A 189 -35.12 -14.43 -10.63
CA LEU A 189 -35.81 -15.73 -10.61
C LEU A 189 -37.33 -15.57 -10.66
N TYR A 190 -37.89 -14.63 -9.89
CA TYR A 190 -39.32 -14.36 -9.91
C TYR A 190 -39.77 -13.79 -11.25
N ASN A 191 -39.01 -12.85 -11.84
CA ASN A 191 -39.27 -12.30 -13.17
C ASN A 191 -39.34 -13.41 -14.23
N ARG A 192 -38.46 -14.41 -14.16
CA ARG A 192 -38.50 -15.59 -15.03
C ARG A 192 -39.78 -16.40 -14.85
N ILE A 193 -40.22 -16.63 -13.61
CA ILE A 193 -41.46 -17.37 -13.30
C ILE A 193 -42.70 -16.65 -13.82
N VAL A 194 -42.76 -15.33 -13.70
CA VAL A 194 -43.89 -14.52 -14.18
C VAL A 194 -43.76 -14.12 -15.66
N GLY A 195 -42.88 -14.78 -16.42
CA GLY A 195 -42.77 -14.56 -17.87
C GLY A 195 -42.27 -13.17 -18.29
N GLY A 196 -41.51 -12.47 -17.44
CA GLY A 196 -40.97 -11.14 -17.72
C GLY A 196 -41.84 -9.97 -17.25
N ASP A 197 -42.99 -10.24 -16.62
CA ASP A 197 -43.95 -9.20 -16.22
C ASP A 197 -43.37 -8.22 -15.18
N LEU A 198 -42.62 -8.73 -14.19
CA LEU A 198 -41.96 -7.89 -13.18
C LEU A 198 -41.00 -6.89 -13.85
N GLY A 199 -40.17 -7.37 -14.79
CA GLY A 199 -39.21 -6.55 -15.51
C GLY A 199 -39.87 -5.51 -16.42
N THR A 200 -41.04 -5.85 -16.98
CA THR A 200 -41.86 -4.93 -17.79
C THR A 200 -42.41 -3.78 -16.94
N HIS A 201 -42.83 -4.07 -15.72
CA HIS A 201 -43.30 -3.05 -14.77
C HIS A 201 -42.16 -2.26 -14.10
N PHE A 202 -40.96 -2.83 -14.02
CA PHE A 202 -39.80 -2.23 -13.36
C PHE A 202 -38.53 -2.18 -14.24
N PRO A 203 -38.59 -1.58 -15.44
CA PRO A 203 -37.49 -1.62 -16.41
C PRO A 203 -36.25 -0.87 -15.92
N THR A 204 -36.43 0.19 -15.11
CA THR A 204 -35.31 0.94 -14.53
C THR A 204 -35.05 0.61 -13.07
N VAL A 205 -36.08 0.18 -12.33
CA VAL A 205 -35.95 -0.14 -10.90
C VAL A 205 -35.30 -1.52 -10.73
N VAL A 206 -35.94 -2.58 -11.24
CA VAL A 206 -35.47 -3.96 -11.06
C VAL A 206 -34.41 -4.29 -12.10
N MET A 207 -34.72 -4.08 -13.39
CA MET A 207 -33.83 -4.52 -14.48
C MET A 207 -32.57 -3.67 -14.64
N LYS A 208 -32.43 -2.55 -13.91
CA LYS A 208 -31.25 -1.67 -13.99
C LYS A 208 -30.69 -1.31 -12.63
N ASN A 209 -31.40 -0.53 -11.81
CA ASN A 209 -30.81 0.03 -10.59
C ASN A 209 -30.60 -1.01 -9.50
N LEU A 210 -31.53 -1.95 -9.31
CA LEU A 210 -31.33 -3.10 -8.42
C LEU A 210 -30.33 -4.10 -9.02
N ALA A 211 -30.47 -4.43 -10.31
CA ALA A 211 -29.55 -5.31 -11.02
C ALA A 211 -28.10 -4.88 -10.86
N LEU A 212 -27.81 -3.59 -11.08
CA LEU A 212 -26.47 -3.03 -11.04
C LEU A 212 -26.11 -2.41 -9.69
N ALA A 213 -26.91 -2.64 -8.64
CA ALA A 213 -26.64 -2.07 -7.32
C ALA A 213 -25.30 -2.57 -6.76
N LEU A 214 -24.99 -3.87 -6.95
CA LEU A 214 -23.74 -4.50 -6.56
C LEU A 214 -23.32 -5.55 -7.60
N PHE A 215 -22.04 -5.57 -7.98
CA PHE A 215 -21.40 -6.66 -8.72
C PHE A 215 -19.90 -6.72 -8.37
N LEU A 216 -19.22 -7.80 -8.74
CA LEU A 216 -17.81 -7.99 -8.41
C LEU A 216 -16.86 -7.30 -9.40
N GLU A 217 -15.78 -6.72 -8.88
CA GLU A 217 -14.66 -6.16 -9.65
C GLU A 217 -13.71 -7.26 -10.14
N LYS A 218 -13.58 -8.32 -9.35
CA LYS A 218 -12.75 -9.51 -9.62
C LYS A 218 -13.57 -10.77 -9.37
N ALA A 219 -13.30 -11.84 -10.10
CA ALA A 219 -13.98 -13.12 -9.85
C ALA A 219 -13.65 -13.62 -8.43
N ASP A 220 -14.65 -14.08 -7.69
CA ASP A 220 -14.49 -14.59 -6.32
C ASP A 220 -15.64 -15.53 -5.96
N LEU A 221 -15.37 -16.50 -5.08
CA LEU A 221 -16.29 -17.53 -4.60
C LEU A 221 -17.05 -18.26 -5.72
N GLY A 222 -16.49 -18.35 -6.93
CA GLY A 222 -17.13 -18.96 -8.11
C GLY A 222 -18.12 -18.07 -8.88
N PHE A 223 -18.17 -16.76 -8.59
CA PHE A 223 -18.88 -15.77 -9.42
C PHE A 223 -17.88 -14.96 -10.24
N SER A 224 -18.23 -14.69 -11.51
CA SER A 224 -17.42 -13.86 -12.39
C SER A 224 -17.53 -12.37 -12.06
N ALA A 225 -16.49 -11.60 -12.38
CA ALA A 225 -16.56 -10.14 -12.39
C ALA A 225 -17.50 -9.63 -13.49
N TRP A 226 -18.12 -8.47 -13.27
CA TRP A 226 -18.96 -7.84 -14.29
C TRP A 226 -18.17 -6.80 -15.09
N THR A 227 -18.08 -7.01 -16.40
CA THR A 227 -17.37 -6.11 -17.34
C THR A 227 -18.30 -5.42 -18.33
N GLY A 228 -19.61 -5.71 -18.26
CA GLY A 228 -20.60 -5.12 -19.16
C GLY A 228 -21.07 -3.73 -18.74
N SER A 229 -22.15 -3.24 -19.35
CA SER A 229 -22.66 -1.89 -19.12
C SER A 229 -23.08 -1.67 -17.66
N LYS A 230 -22.72 -0.50 -17.13
CA LYS A 230 -23.04 -0.05 -15.76
C LYS A 230 -24.24 0.90 -15.69
N ASN A 231 -24.87 1.24 -16.82
CA ASN A 231 -25.89 2.29 -16.89
C ASN A 231 -27.13 1.93 -17.73
N THR A 232 -27.22 0.69 -18.24
CA THR A 232 -28.36 0.21 -19.04
C THR A 232 -29.00 -1.01 -18.38
N ALA A 233 -30.28 -1.24 -18.67
CA ALA A 233 -30.99 -2.42 -18.17
C ALA A 233 -30.28 -3.71 -18.59
N ARG A 234 -30.36 -4.71 -17.71
CA ARG A 234 -29.71 -6.01 -17.80
C ARG A 234 -30.75 -7.09 -18.03
N THR A 235 -30.32 -8.20 -18.62
CA THR A 235 -31.16 -9.37 -18.85
C THR A 235 -31.44 -10.11 -17.55
N THR A 236 -32.52 -10.89 -17.53
CA THR A 236 -32.86 -11.77 -16.39
C THR A 236 -31.73 -12.75 -16.09
N GLU A 237 -31.03 -13.24 -17.12
CA GLU A 237 -29.92 -14.17 -17.01
C GLU A 237 -28.69 -13.52 -16.36
N GLU A 238 -28.30 -12.31 -16.77
CA GLU A 238 -27.21 -11.54 -16.15
C GLU A 238 -27.51 -11.26 -14.65
N ILE A 239 -28.76 -10.90 -14.35
CA ILE A 239 -29.27 -10.66 -12.98
C ILE A 239 -29.11 -11.91 -12.11
N ILE A 240 -29.50 -13.07 -12.62
CA ILE A 240 -29.46 -14.33 -11.86
C ILE A 240 -28.01 -14.81 -11.69
N GLN A 241 -27.19 -14.76 -12.74
CA GLN A 241 -25.89 -15.43 -12.73
C GLN A 241 -24.77 -14.59 -12.12
N ILE A 242 -24.68 -13.30 -12.44
CA ILE A 242 -23.45 -12.51 -12.20
C ILE A 242 -23.71 -11.30 -11.30
N LEU A 243 -24.87 -10.67 -11.41
CA LEU A 243 -25.14 -9.40 -10.75
C LEU A 243 -25.80 -9.56 -9.36
N GLY A 244 -25.88 -8.45 -8.62
CA GLY A 244 -26.56 -8.40 -7.33
C GLY A 244 -25.75 -8.95 -6.16
N ILE A 245 -24.42 -8.87 -6.25
CA ILE A 245 -23.51 -9.45 -5.28
C ILE A 245 -22.30 -8.54 -5.05
N GLY A 246 -21.94 -8.35 -3.80
CA GLY A 246 -20.63 -7.86 -3.37
C GLY A 246 -19.99 -8.84 -2.40
N ILE A 247 -18.68 -8.94 -2.40
CA ILE A 247 -17.94 -9.78 -1.45
C ILE A 247 -17.00 -8.91 -0.63
N VAL A 248 -17.12 -8.99 0.69
CA VAL A 248 -16.23 -8.33 1.64
C VAL A 248 -15.41 -9.40 2.33
N SER A 249 -14.09 -9.30 2.20
CA SER A 249 -13.15 -10.15 2.91
C SER A 249 -12.53 -9.32 4.01
N TYR A 250 -12.57 -9.78 5.26
CA TYR A 250 -11.75 -9.19 6.29
C TYR A 250 -10.36 -9.81 6.21
N LYS A 251 -9.32 -8.99 6.29
CA LYS A 251 -7.98 -9.52 6.49
C LYS A 251 -7.85 -9.76 7.98
N GLY A 252 -7.80 -11.02 8.41
CA GLY A 252 -7.42 -11.30 9.78
C GLY A 252 -6.15 -10.64 10.10
N VAL A 253 -6.15 -9.82 11.16
CA VAL A 253 -5.08 -8.89 11.52
C VAL A 253 -3.75 -9.49 11.07
N PRO A 254 -3.27 -9.14 9.87
CA PRO A 254 -1.86 -9.01 9.71
C PRO A 254 -1.54 -7.78 10.57
N PRO A 255 -0.35 -7.68 11.18
CA PRO A 255 0.08 -6.40 11.72
C PRO A 255 -0.23 -5.33 10.66
N THR A 256 -0.76 -4.18 11.09
CA THR A 256 -0.84 -3.01 10.23
C THR A 256 0.53 -2.87 9.60
N GLU A 257 0.70 -3.21 8.32
CA GLU A 257 1.72 -2.52 7.57
C GLU A 257 1.16 -1.11 7.54
N ALA A 258 1.68 -0.25 8.40
CA ALA A 258 1.55 1.16 8.15
C ALA A 258 2.00 1.35 6.69
N GLU A 259 1.27 2.17 5.93
CA GLU A 259 1.82 2.59 4.65
C GLU A 259 2.98 3.51 5.00
N TYR A 260 4.16 2.92 5.08
CA TYR A 260 5.37 3.65 5.39
C TYR A 260 5.83 4.31 4.10
N ASP A 261 6.09 5.61 4.17
CA ASP A 261 6.69 6.37 3.08
C ASP A 261 8.04 5.76 2.66
N ILE A 262 8.72 5.07 3.59
CA ILE A 262 10.02 4.44 3.37
C ILE A 262 10.27 3.26 4.33
N THR A 263 11.00 2.26 3.87
CA THR A 263 11.46 1.13 4.69
C THR A 263 12.98 1.09 4.76
N TYR A 264 13.51 1.12 5.97
CA TYR A 264 14.92 0.99 6.32
C TYR A 264 15.19 -0.32 7.05
N ARG A 265 16.47 -0.67 7.20
CA ARG A 265 16.91 -1.86 7.95
C ARG A 265 17.53 -1.43 9.27
N ILE A 266 17.46 -2.30 10.27
CA ILE A 266 18.12 -2.07 11.56
C ILE A 266 19.64 -1.85 11.39
N ASP A 267 20.24 -1.04 12.27
CA ASP A 267 21.70 -0.83 12.37
C ASP A 267 22.40 -0.42 11.04
N THR A 268 21.74 0.43 10.24
CA THR A 268 22.26 0.93 8.95
C THR A 268 22.30 2.45 8.89
N ASP A 269 23.30 2.96 8.16
CA ASP A 269 23.31 4.36 7.74
C ASP A 269 22.30 4.58 6.62
N VAL A 270 21.46 5.60 6.74
CA VAL A 270 20.41 5.90 5.75
C VAL A 270 20.40 7.39 5.40
N ILE A 271 19.77 7.71 4.28
CA ILE A 271 19.48 9.09 3.87
C ILE A 271 17.97 9.26 3.75
N THR A 272 17.47 10.32 4.38
CA THR A 272 16.08 10.76 4.25
C THR A 272 16.08 12.13 3.59
N ALA A 273 15.24 12.29 2.57
CA ALA A 273 15.20 13.51 1.75
C ALA A 273 13.77 13.96 1.49
N VAL A 274 13.58 15.26 1.31
CA VAL A 274 12.34 15.90 0.82
C VAL A 274 12.70 16.97 -0.21
N THR A 275 11.72 17.44 -0.98
CA THR A 275 11.93 18.57 -1.90
C THR A 275 11.58 19.88 -1.21
N LEU A 276 12.51 20.84 -1.23
CA LEU A 276 12.28 22.24 -0.86
C LEU A 276 12.04 23.06 -2.12
N SER A 277 10.93 23.80 -2.16
CA SER A 277 10.56 24.70 -3.26
C SER A 277 10.34 26.13 -2.74
N THR A 278 10.55 27.14 -3.59
CA THR A 278 10.38 28.54 -3.20
C THR A 278 9.76 29.39 -4.33
N ARG A 279 9.02 30.44 -3.97
CA ARG A 279 8.51 31.45 -4.92
C ARG A 279 9.42 32.67 -5.04
N GLU A 280 10.14 32.96 -3.98
CA GLU A 280 11.15 34.02 -3.91
C GLU A 280 12.54 33.39 -3.96
N GLU A 281 13.56 34.14 -4.36
CA GLU A 281 14.92 33.62 -4.32
C GLU A 281 15.39 33.40 -2.87
N ILE A 282 16.16 32.34 -2.66
CA ILE A 282 16.91 32.09 -1.42
C ILE A 282 18.38 32.24 -1.81
N ASN A 283 19.05 33.25 -1.26
CA ASN A 283 20.39 33.66 -1.66
C ASN A 283 21.35 33.68 -0.46
N ASN A 284 22.56 34.23 -0.63
CA ASN A 284 23.57 34.23 0.42
C ASN A 284 23.29 35.22 1.57
N ASP A 285 22.42 36.22 1.38
CA ASP A 285 22.06 37.16 2.45
C ASP A 285 21.24 36.48 3.54
N ALA A 286 20.38 35.55 3.12
CA ALA A 286 19.58 34.77 4.04
C ALA A 286 19.29 33.37 3.46
N LYS A 287 20.15 32.43 3.83
CA LYS A 287 20.07 31.02 3.42
C LYS A 287 18.96 30.29 4.16
N ALA A 288 18.45 29.22 3.56
CA ALA A 288 17.48 28.33 4.21
C ALA A 288 18.17 27.24 5.04
N THR A 289 17.49 26.84 6.10
CA THR A 289 17.82 25.72 6.96
C THR A 289 16.62 24.77 7.04
N VAL A 290 16.86 23.50 6.77
CA VAL A 290 15.85 22.44 6.87
C VAL A 290 16.22 21.53 8.03
N THR A 291 15.29 21.32 8.96
CA THR A 291 15.47 20.53 10.17
C THR A 291 14.64 19.26 10.09
N PHE A 292 15.28 18.11 10.33
CA PHE A 292 14.66 16.80 10.45
C PHE A 292 14.73 16.37 11.91
N SER A 293 13.57 16.19 12.54
CA SER A 293 13.44 15.59 13.88
C SER A 293 13.20 14.10 13.73
N ILE A 294 14.18 13.29 14.14
CA ILE A 294 14.21 11.84 13.95
C ILE A 294 14.51 11.19 15.30
N ALA A 295 13.60 10.35 15.80
CA ALA A 295 13.77 9.63 17.07
C ALA A 295 14.24 10.52 18.25
N GLY A 296 13.69 11.73 18.35
CA GLY A 296 14.04 12.71 19.40
C GLY A 296 15.36 13.46 19.20
N ARG A 297 16.07 13.22 18.09
CA ARG A 297 17.27 13.96 17.69
C ARG A 297 16.96 14.94 16.56
N SER A 298 17.74 16.01 16.47
CA SER A 298 17.60 17.03 15.43
C SER A 298 18.79 16.97 14.47
N TYR A 299 18.49 16.78 13.18
CA TYR A 299 19.44 16.81 12.08
C TYR A 299 19.13 18.00 11.18
N GLN A 300 20.14 18.64 10.59
CA GLN A 300 19.93 19.86 9.80
C GLN A 300 20.75 19.85 8.51
N MET A 301 20.13 20.36 7.45
CA MET A 301 20.82 20.80 6.24
C MET A 301 20.71 22.32 6.17
N ALA A 302 21.81 23.00 6.48
CA ALA A 302 21.89 24.45 6.50
C ALA A 302 22.59 24.99 5.24
N GLY A 303 22.40 26.29 4.99
CA GLY A 303 23.10 26.98 3.91
C GLY A 303 22.51 26.72 2.52
N VAL A 304 21.23 26.33 2.44
CA VAL A 304 20.55 26.05 1.18
C VAL A 304 20.19 27.36 0.49
N VAL A 305 20.53 27.46 -0.81
CA VAL A 305 20.16 28.57 -1.69
C VAL A 305 19.39 28.00 -2.87
N ILE A 306 18.41 28.72 -3.41
CA ILE A 306 17.56 28.26 -4.52
C ILE A 306 17.14 29.50 -5.32
N PRO A 307 17.23 29.50 -6.67
CA PRO A 307 16.77 30.62 -7.48
C PRO A 307 15.25 30.81 -7.33
N GLN A 308 14.77 31.99 -7.69
CA GLN A 308 13.34 32.29 -7.69
C GLN A 308 12.55 31.23 -8.50
N ASN A 309 11.44 30.74 -7.93
CA ASN A 309 10.63 29.66 -8.51
C ASN A 309 11.35 28.31 -8.71
N GLY A 310 12.50 28.12 -8.05
CA GLY A 310 13.27 26.88 -8.10
C GLY A 310 12.90 25.86 -7.02
N SER A 311 13.50 24.67 -7.13
CA SER A 311 13.41 23.60 -6.15
C SER A 311 14.71 22.80 -6.04
N GLN A 312 14.93 22.12 -4.91
CA GLN A 312 16.07 21.24 -4.66
C GLN A 312 15.69 20.13 -3.68
N LEU A 313 16.31 18.95 -3.79
CA LEU A 313 16.32 17.97 -2.71
C LEU A 313 17.12 18.50 -1.50
N VAL A 314 16.58 18.28 -0.31
CA VAL A 314 17.23 18.55 0.97
C VAL A 314 17.17 17.28 1.80
N TRP A 315 18.26 16.93 2.48
CA TRP A 315 18.38 15.62 3.10
C TRP A 315 19.28 15.63 4.33
N VAL A 316 19.17 14.57 5.12
CA VAL A 316 20.08 14.29 6.24
C VAL A 316 20.54 12.83 6.17
N LYS A 317 21.77 12.60 6.62
CA LYS A 317 22.30 11.26 6.87
C LYS A 317 22.19 10.94 8.35
N TRP A 318 21.62 9.79 8.68
CA TRP A 318 21.45 9.35 10.06
C TRP A 318 21.57 7.82 10.14
N HIS A 319 21.61 7.29 11.35
CA HIS A 319 21.79 5.86 11.62
C HIS A 319 20.54 5.29 12.26
N THR A 320 20.02 4.19 11.72
CA THR A 320 18.77 3.58 12.18
C THR A 320 18.93 2.92 13.56
N PRO A 321 17.82 2.69 14.29
CA PRO A 321 17.83 1.90 15.52
C PRO A 321 18.34 0.48 15.28
N SER A 322 18.86 -0.16 16.34
CA SER A 322 19.33 -1.56 16.30
C SER A 322 18.21 -2.59 16.39
N GLU A 323 16.98 -2.18 16.69
CA GLU A 323 15.81 -3.04 16.86
C GLU A 323 14.68 -2.57 15.92
N PRO A 324 13.82 -3.47 15.41
CA PRO A 324 12.69 -3.10 14.58
C PRO A 324 11.75 -2.14 15.28
N GLN A 325 11.44 -1.01 14.62
CA GLN A 325 10.47 -0.05 15.12
C GLN A 325 10.00 0.92 14.03
N GLU A 326 8.87 1.56 14.28
CA GLU A 326 8.39 2.68 13.48
C GLU A 326 9.09 3.98 13.88
N VAL A 327 9.50 4.78 12.89
CA VAL A 327 10.12 6.09 13.11
C VAL A 327 9.32 7.15 12.36
N THR A 328 8.69 8.06 13.11
CA THR A 328 8.08 9.27 12.54
C THR A 328 9.12 10.37 12.45
N ILE A 329 9.37 10.86 11.24
CA ILE A 329 10.33 11.92 10.93
C ILE A 329 9.55 13.20 10.64
N ASN A 330 9.75 14.23 11.45
CA ASN A 330 9.13 15.55 11.22
C ASN A 330 10.14 16.49 10.57
N VAL A 331 9.73 17.14 9.48
CA VAL A 331 10.59 18.02 8.69
C VAL A 331 10.02 19.44 8.72
N SER A 332 10.87 20.40 9.03
CA SER A 332 10.52 21.83 9.04
C SER A 332 11.58 22.65 8.32
N THR A 333 11.19 23.83 7.86
CA THR A 333 12.08 24.79 7.22
C THR A 333 11.75 26.20 7.65
N ASP A 334 12.78 27.05 7.70
CA ASP A 334 12.65 28.49 7.96
C ASP A 334 12.25 29.31 6.72
N LYS A 335 12.42 28.76 5.52
CA LYS A 335 12.15 29.42 4.24
C LYS A 335 11.58 28.44 3.21
N GLY A 336 10.75 28.94 2.29
CA GLY A 336 10.18 28.12 1.22
C GLY A 336 9.10 27.15 1.72
N SER A 337 8.88 26.08 0.97
CA SER A 337 7.83 25.08 1.23
C SER A 337 8.33 23.67 0.91
N LEU A 338 8.03 22.73 1.80
CA LEU A 338 8.45 21.32 1.69
C LEU A 338 7.39 20.49 0.97
N SER A 339 7.82 19.46 0.23
CA SER A 339 6.90 18.46 -0.36
C SER A 339 6.17 17.66 0.71
N ASN A 340 6.87 17.34 1.81
CA ASN A 340 6.38 16.57 2.93
C ASN A 340 6.93 17.17 4.22
N SER A 341 6.08 17.33 5.23
CA SER A 341 6.47 17.76 6.58
C SER A 341 6.56 16.60 7.57
N THR A 342 6.10 15.41 7.17
CA THR A 342 6.12 14.19 7.98
C THR A 342 6.41 13.01 7.06
N ILE A 343 7.30 12.12 7.51
CA ILE A 343 7.65 10.86 6.84
C ILE A 343 7.50 9.75 7.88
N HIS A 344 6.72 8.72 7.55
CA HIS A 344 6.56 7.51 8.34
C HIS A 344 7.52 6.45 7.81
N ALA A 345 8.58 6.15 8.57
CA ALA A 345 9.57 5.14 8.21
C ALA A 345 9.36 3.85 8.99
N ASN A 346 9.41 2.70 8.31
CA ASN A 346 9.52 1.40 8.95
C ASN A 346 10.99 1.03 9.08
N VAL A 347 11.43 0.56 10.24
CA VAL A 347 12.74 -0.06 10.39
C VAL A 347 12.51 -1.54 10.65
N VAL A 348 12.92 -2.38 9.70
CA VAL A 348 12.69 -3.83 9.73
C VAL A 348 13.99 -4.60 9.95
N ASP A 349 13.87 -5.77 10.56
CA ASP A 349 14.95 -6.76 10.58
C ASP A 349 14.75 -7.75 9.42
N LEU A 350 15.83 -8.09 8.73
CA LEU A 350 15.84 -9.12 7.69
C LEU A 350 16.46 -10.43 8.18
N ASN A 351 16.89 -10.48 9.43
CA ASN A 351 17.52 -11.62 10.08
C ASN A 351 16.52 -12.55 10.79
N GLU A 352 15.23 -12.42 10.51
CA GLU A 352 14.15 -13.19 11.13
C GLU A 352 14.01 -14.62 10.57
N ASP A 353 14.67 -14.91 9.43
CA ASP A 353 14.65 -16.21 8.75
C ASP A 353 15.96 -17.00 9.00
N PRO A 354 15.99 -17.93 9.99
CA PRO A 354 17.14 -18.81 10.15
C PRO A 354 17.31 -19.73 8.92
N PRO A 355 18.53 -20.24 8.66
CA PRO A 355 18.76 -21.24 7.60
C PRO A 355 17.79 -22.43 7.76
N PRO A 356 17.30 -23.05 6.68
CA PRO A 356 16.45 -24.22 6.82
C PRO A 356 17.31 -25.44 7.15
N ASP A 357 16.71 -26.43 7.82
CA ASP A 357 17.31 -27.73 8.12
C ASP A 357 16.63 -28.84 7.29
N PRO A 358 16.92 -28.94 5.97
CA PRO A 358 16.30 -29.95 5.13
C PRO A 358 16.70 -31.35 5.60
N GLN A 359 15.71 -32.19 5.87
CA GLN A 359 15.90 -33.57 6.30
C GLN A 359 15.97 -34.52 5.11
N ALA A 360 16.58 -35.69 5.33
CA ALA A 360 16.71 -36.70 4.28
C ALA A 360 15.34 -37.22 3.81
N ASP A 361 14.36 -37.32 4.71
CA ASP A 361 13.00 -37.79 4.43
C ASP A 361 12.03 -36.70 3.96
N ASP A 362 12.50 -35.46 3.80
CA ASP A 362 11.72 -34.39 3.17
C ASP A 362 11.30 -34.81 1.75
N ARG A 363 10.06 -34.47 1.38
CA ARG A 363 9.51 -34.83 0.07
C ARG A 363 8.50 -33.81 -0.42
N TYR A 364 8.67 -33.38 -1.67
CA TYR A 364 7.68 -32.55 -2.36
C TYR A 364 7.51 -32.98 -3.83
N ASP A 365 6.67 -33.99 -4.06
CA ASP A 365 6.43 -34.56 -5.39
C ASP A 365 5.75 -33.58 -6.37
N GLY A 366 5.11 -32.54 -5.85
CA GLY A 366 4.42 -31.51 -6.64
C GLY A 366 5.32 -30.35 -7.05
N PHE A 367 6.61 -30.36 -6.70
CA PHE A 367 7.49 -29.24 -6.99
C PHE A 367 7.65 -29.00 -8.49
N VAL A 368 7.46 -27.75 -8.89
CA VAL A 368 7.76 -27.26 -10.23
C VAL A 368 8.71 -26.09 -10.07
N ARG A 369 9.77 -26.06 -10.89
CA ARG A 369 10.72 -24.95 -10.86
C ARG A 369 10.00 -23.62 -11.12
N PRO A 370 10.04 -22.66 -10.18
CA PRO A 370 9.38 -21.37 -10.33
C PRO A 370 10.11 -20.50 -11.37
N SER A 371 9.41 -19.50 -11.90
CA SER A 371 10.05 -18.45 -12.69
C SER A 371 10.88 -17.55 -11.78
N ILE A 372 12.09 -17.21 -12.21
CA ILE A 372 12.96 -16.28 -11.49
C ILE A 372 12.26 -14.91 -11.34
N PRO A 373 12.28 -14.27 -10.16
CA PRO A 373 11.67 -12.96 -9.96
C PRO A 373 12.25 -11.90 -10.89
N THR A 374 11.38 -11.00 -11.36
CA THR A 374 11.80 -9.81 -12.11
C THR A 374 11.86 -8.61 -11.16
N GLY A 375 12.96 -8.49 -10.42
CA GLY A 375 13.19 -7.33 -9.55
C GLY A 375 13.56 -6.07 -10.34
N GLN A 376 13.05 -4.91 -9.92
CA GLN A 376 13.44 -3.63 -10.50
C GLN A 376 14.86 -3.27 -10.06
N ASN A 377 15.76 -3.03 -11.02
CA ASN A 377 17.10 -2.50 -10.73
C ASN A 377 17.07 -0.97 -10.71
N VAL A 378 17.65 -0.38 -9.66
CA VAL A 378 17.94 1.06 -9.56
C VAL A 378 19.45 1.19 -9.42
N ALA A 379 20.15 1.02 -10.53
CA ALA A 379 21.61 0.93 -10.55
C ALA A 379 22.30 2.30 -10.55
N SER A 380 21.60 3.39 -10.86
CA SER A 380 22.14 4.75 -10.80
C SER A 380 21.09 5.80 -10.49
N LEU A 381 21.50 6.86 -9.79
CA LEU A 381 20.66 7.99 -9.39
C LEU A 381 21.46 9.30 -9.48
N THR A 382 20.75 10.41 -9.72
CA THR A 382 21.33 11.76 -9.84
C THR A 382 20.58 12.76 -8.98
N TRP A 383 21.31 13.72 -8.41
CA TRP A 383 20.76 14.84 -7.64
C TRP A 383 21.69 16.05 -7.77
N GLY A 384 21.40 17.16 -7.10
CA GLY A 384 22.31 18.30 -7.12
C GLY A 384 21.96 19.37 -6.10
N VAL A 385 22.83 20.38 -6.04
CA VAL A 385 22.68 21.53 -5.17
C VAL A 385 22.94 22.83 -5.92
N TRP A 386 22.19 23.87 -5.58
CA TRP A 386 22.45 25.21 -6.07
C TRP A 386 23.57 25.88 -5.27
N LYS A 387 24.32 26.72 -5.96
CA LYS A 387 25.22 27.73 -5.40
C LYS A 387 24.83 29.07 -5.97
N CYS A 388 25.09 30.15 -5.23
CA CYS A 388 24.90 31.49 -5.74
C CYS A 388 26.03 32.43 -5.31
N TRP A 389 26.22 33.51 -6.07
CA TRP A 389 27.11 34.61 -5.75
C TRP A 389 26.53 35.92 -6.27
N TRP A 390 26.92 37.04 -5.67
CA TRP A 390 26.51 38.36 -6.09
C TRP A 390 27.25 38.78 -7.36
N HIS A 391 26.52 39.32 -8.34
CA HIS A 391 27.09 39.95 -9.52
C HIS A 391 26.87 41.46 -9.43
N GLU A 392 27.95 42.20 -9.18
CA GLU A 392 27.93 43.66 -9.05
C GLU A 392 27.49 44.34 -10.36
N ASN A 393 26.65 45.36 -10.24
CA ASN A 393 26.23 46.21 -11.34
C ASN A 393 26.10 47.66 -10.85
N TRP A 394 27.23 48.35 -10.76
CA TRP A 394 27.29 49.74 -10.32
C TRP A 394 26.65 50.67 -11.35
N VAL A 395 25.60 51.38 -10.95
CA VAL A 395 24.87 52.36 -11.75
C VAL A 395 24.95 53.72 -11.07
N TRP A 396 25.28 54.76 -11.84
CA TRP A 396 25.25 56.13 -11.36
C TRP A 396 23.80 56.60 -11.24
N ILE A 397 23.38 56.96 -10.03
CA ILE A 397 22.05 57.53 -9.77
C ILE A 397 22.22 59.04 -9.66
N SER A 398 21.80 59.76 -10.69
CA SER A 398 21.94 61.21 -10.75
C SER A 398 21.04 61.91 -9.72
N ASP A 399 21.60 62.88 -9.00
CA ASP A 399 20.88 63.80 -8.11
C ASP A 399 21.15 65.26 -8.51
N TRP A 400 20.39 65.74 -9.48
CA TRP A 400 20.56 67.08 -10.04
C TRP A 400 20.01 68.15 -9.10
N ASN A 401 20.91 68.96 -8.56
CA ASN A 401 20.61 70.10 -7.71
C ASN A 401 21.00 71.41 -8.41
N TRP A 402 20.14 72.43 -8.30
CA TRP A 402 20.44 73.76 -8.83
C TRP A 402 21.30 74.53 -7.85
N GLU A 403 22.55 74.83 -8.23
CA GLU A 403 23.43 75.70 -7.46
C GLU A 403 23.31 77.14 -7.99
N SER A 404 22.82 78.05 -7.14
CA SER A 404 22.76 79.48 -7.48
C SER A 404 24.18 80.06 -7.60
N GLY A 405 24.45 80.69 -8.73
CA GLY A 405 25.69 81.41 -9.01
C GLY A 405 25.53 82.91 -8.79
N SER A 406 26.64 83.58 -8.50
CA SER A 406 26.68 85.05 -8.40
C SER A 406 26.62 85.72 -9.77
N HIS A 407 26.10 86.95 -9.81
CA HIS A 407 26.23 87.81 -10.98
C HIS A 407 27.70 88.05 -11.32
N SER A 408 28.07 87.90 -12.58
CA SER A 408 29.42 88.22 -13.08
C SER A 408 29.50 89.67 -13.56
N ALA A 409 30.72 90.19 -13.72
CA ALA A 409 30.98 91.53 -14.27
C ALA A 409 30.47 91.76 -15.72
N SER A 410 29.99 90.70 -16.38
CA SER A 410 29.36 90.75 -17.70
C SER A 410 27.82 90.85 -17.64
N CYS A 411 27.23 90.84 -16.43
CA CYS A 411 25.80 91.07 -16.24
C CYS A 411 25.49 92.58 -16.23
N PRO A 412 24.35 93.02 -16.80
CA PRO A 412 23.88 94.40 -16.68
C PRO A 412 23.69 94.82 -15.21
N ASP A 413 23.85 96.12 -14.92
CA ASP A 413 23.79 96.68 -13.55
C ASP A 413 22.45 96.43 -12.82
N ASP A 414 21.37 96.11 -13.55
CA ASP A 414 20.03 95.81 -13.04
C ASP A 414 19.60 94.35 -13.26
N CYS A 415 20.56 93.43 -13.47
CA CYS A 415 20.25 92.02 -13.74
C CYS A 415 19.50 91.37 -12.56
N THR A 416 18.24 90.96 -12.81
CA THR A 416 17.38 90.24 -11.86
C THR A 416 17.24 88.75 -12.16
N SER A 417 17.85 88.29 -13.25
CA SER A 417 17.82 86.88 -13.68
C SER A 417 18.61 86.00 -12.71
N SER A 418 18.06 84.84 -12.36
CA SER A 418 18.77 83.86 -11.54
C SER A 418 19.93 83.26 -12.33
N HIS A 419 21.15 83.38 -11.81
CA HIS A 419 22.32 82.68 -12.34
C HIS A 419 22.56 81.41 -11.54
N GLY A 420 23.08 80.38 -12.20
CA GLY A 420 23.36 79.09 -11.58
C GLY A 420 23.63 78.02 -12.62
N ARG A 421 23.97 76.83 -12.12
CA ARG A 421 24.13 75.63 -12.94
C ARG A 421 23.47 74.46 -12.23
N TRP A 422 22.96 73.53 -13.01
CA TRP A 422 22.63 72.21 -12.49
C TRP A 422 23.93 71.46 -12.19
N VAL A 423 24.06 70.94 -10.98
CA VAL A 423 25.15 70.08 -10.54
C VAL A 423 24.56 68.74 -10.14
N ASP A 424 25.13 67.66 -10.67
CA ASP A 424 24.77 66.30 -10.29
C ASP A 424 25.57 65.90 -9.06
N ASN A 425 24.90 65.79 -7.91
CA ASN A 425 25.45 65.29 -6.64
C ASN A 425 25.10 63.81 -6.42
N GLY A 426 24.86 63.07 -7.51
CA GLY A 426 24.53 61.66 -7.49
C GLY A 426 25.59 60.77 -6.85
N GLU A 427 25.22 59.50 -6.65
CA GLU A 427 26.10 58.48 -6.11
C GLU A 427 26.02 57.17 -6.93
N TRP A 428 27.07 56.36 -6.81
CA TRP A 428 27.07 55.02 -7.39
C TRP A 428 26.28 54.08 -6.48
N GLU A 429 25.19 53.51 -7.00
CA GLU A 429 24.45 52.45 -6.33
C GLU A 429 24.68 51.11 -7.05
N ASP A 430 24.96 50.06 -6.29
CA ASP A 430 25.02 48.70 -6.84
C ASP A 430 23.59 48.17 -7.07
N LYS A 431 23.21 48.04 -8.34
CA LYS A 431 21.97 47.41 -8.80
C LYS A 431 22.22 45.99 -9.30
N GLY A 432 23.15 45.29 -8.65
CA GLY A 432 23.51 43.90 -8.92
C GLY A 432 22.39 42.91 -8.64
N TRP A 433 22.66 41.63 -8.90
CA TRP A 433 21.74 40.52 -8.66
C TRP A 433 22.49 39.25 -8.32
N TYR A 434 21.79 38.26 -7.74
CA TYR A 434 22.37 36.95 -7.50
C TYR A 434 22.37 36.09 -8.78
N VAL A 435 23.52 35.50 -9.08
CA VAL A 435 23.67 34.47 -10.12
C VAL A 435 23.70 33.10 -9.46
N TYR A 436 23.02 32.14 -10.07
CA TYR A 436 22.87 30.78 -9.56
C TYR A 436 23.49 29.74 -10.49
N GLU A 437 24.12 28.72 -9.91
CA GLU A 437 24.72 27.59 -10.62
C GLU A 437 24.33 26.25 -9.97
N TRP A 438 23.98 25.27 -10.80
CA TRP A 438 23.62 23.92 -10.35
C TRP A 438 24.82 22.98 -10.38
N THR A 439 25.20 22.44 -9.22
CA THR A 439 26.19 21.37 -9.12
C THR A 439 25.48 20.01 -9.10
N ALA A 440 25.61 19.23 -10.18
CA ALA A 440 25.04 17.89 -10.28
C ALA A 440 25.97 16.81 -9.70
N TYR A 441 25.38 15.81 -9.05
CA TYR A 441 26.02 14.63 -8.51
C TYR A 441 25.31 13.36 -9.01
N SER A 442 26.05 12.26 -9.04
CA SER A 442 25.52 10.95 -9.40
C SER A 442 26.19 9.85 -8.59
N ALA A 443 25.44 8.79 -8.30
CA ALA A 443 25.98 7.54 -7.78
C ALA A 443 25.51 6.36 -8.63
N ALA A 444 26.33 5.33 -8.68
CA ALA A 444 26.04 4.08 -9.38
C ALA A 444 26.44 2.87 -8.52
N LEU A 445 25.66 1.79 -8.61
CA LEU A 445 25.85 0.51 -7.95
C LEU A 445 25.96 -0.60 -9.00
N SER A 446 26.98 -1.42 -8.85
CA SER A 446 27.18 -2.66 -9.61
C SER A 446 27.48 -3.79 -8.64
N ALA A 447 27.07 -5.01 -8.95
CA ALA A 447 27.40 -6.17 -8.12
C ALA A 447 27.50 -7.43 -8.96
N ILE A 448 28.28 -8.38 -8.46
CA ILE A 448 28.46 -9.72 -9.05
C ILE A 448 28.16 -10.72 -7.95
N MET A 449 27.36 -11.72 -8.29
CA MET A 449 27.03 -12.85 -7.41
C MET A 449 27.66 -14.12 -7.96
N GLN A 450 28.21 -14.93 -7.07
CA GLN A 450 28.76 -16.24 -7.38
C GLN A 450 28.26 -17.25 -6.36
N ILE A 451 27.60 -18.29 -6.84
CA ILE A 451 27.31 -19.49 -6.07
C ILE A 451 28.23 -20.63 -6.51
N GLN A 452 28.58 -21.48 -5.55
CA GLN A 452 29.42 -22.65 -5.75
C GLN A 452 29.00 -23.77 -4.80
N SER A 453 29.23 -25.02 -5.17
CA SER A 453 29.05 -26.15 -4.26
C SER A 453 29.92 -25.98 -3.02
N ASP A 454 29.41 -26.36 -1.85
CA ASP A 454 30.20 -26.31 -0.63
C ASP A 454 31.40 -27.26 -0.73
N GLU A 455 32.54 -26.84 -0.19
CA GLU A 455 33.78 -27.64 -0.19
C GLU A 455 33.61 -29.03 0.44
N LYS A 456 32.62 -29.21 1.35
CA LYS A 456 32.30 -30.51 1.97
C LYS A 456 31.29 -31.33 1.18
N ASN A 457 30.82 -30.85 0.04
CA ASN A 457 29.98 -31.61 -0.87
C ASN A 457 30.83 -32.63 -1.65
N PRO A 458 30.73 -33.94 -1.37
CA PRO A 458 31.55 -34.96 -2.04
C PRO A 458 31.14 -35.18 -3.50
N THR A 459 29.98 -34.68 -3.92
CA THR A 459 29.44 -34.84 -5.28
C THR A 459 29.79 -33.69 -6.21
N ALA A 460 30.41 -32.64 -5.65
CA ALA A 460 30.72 -31.42 -6.38
C ALA A 460 31.73 -31.69 -7.50
N ASN A 461 31.36 -31.34 -8.73
CA ASN A 461 32.24 -31.33 -9.88
C ASN A 461 32.04 -30.03 -10.67
N GLY A 462 32.92 -29.06 -10.46
CA GLY A 462 32.79 -27.72 -11.03
C GLY A 462 31.51 -27.04 -10.54
N ARG A 463 30.59 -26.73 -11.46
CA ARG A 463 29.28 -26.10 -11.17
C ARG A 463 28.14 -27.12 -11.04
N THR A 464 28.47 -28.37 -10.76
CA THR A 464 27.52 -29.49 -10.76
C THR A 464 27.56 -30.22 -9.42
N MET A 465 26.40 -30.61 -8.88
CA MET A 465 26.27 -31.34 -7.61
C MET A 465 24.97 -32.16 -7.56
N LYS A 466 24.87 -33.12 -6.63
CA LYS A 466 23.58 -33.74 -6.29
C LYS A 466 22.73 -32.84 -5.38
N SER A 467 21.41 -32.99 -5.44
CA SER A 467 20.50 -32.36 -4.48
C SER A 467 20.69 -32.92 -3.07
N GLY A 468 20.28 -32.16 -2.04
CA GLY A 468 20.52 -32.52 -0.63
C GLY A 468 21.87 -32.08 -0.08
N TYR A 469 22.73 -31.47 -0.91
CA TYR A 469 24.02 -30.95 -0.49
C TYR A 469 24.06 -29.42 -0.44
N GLY A 470 25.11 -28.92 0.22
CA GLY A 470 25.30 -27.51 0.51
C GLY A 470 25.88 -26.69 -0.66
N ILE A 471 25.51 -25.41 -0.70
CA ILE A 471 26.07 -24.37 -1.57
C ILE A 471 26.59 -23.20 -0.73
N ASN A 472 27.66 -22.56 -1.19
CA ASN A 472 28.11 -21.26 -0.69
C ASN A 472 27.75 -20.17 -1.70
N MET A 473 27.64 -18.94 -1.21
CA MET A 473 27.36 -17.75 -2.01
C MET A 473 28.27 -16.61 -1.57
N GLU A 474 28.83 -15.91 -2.55
CA GLU A 474 29.55 -14.66 -2.37
C GLU A 474 28.97 -13.59 -3.31
N VAL A 475 28.81 -12.37 -2.78
CA VAL A 475 28.40 -11.20 -3.57
C VAL A 475 29.41 -10.09 -3.37
N SER A 476 30.00 -9.64 -4.47
CA SER A 476 30.89 -8.48 -4.52
C SER A 476 30.14 -7.30 -5.10
N ALA A 477 29.93 -6.24 -4.30
CA ALA A 477 29.23 -5.02 -4.69
C ALA A 477 30.20 -3.83 -4.74
N GLN A 478 30.05 -2.99 -5.76
CA GLN A 478 30.83 -1.77 -5.95
C GLN A 478 29.91 -0.57 -6.20
N MET A 479 30.02 0.42 -5.33
CA MET A 479 29.38 1.72 -5.43
C MET A 479 30.40 2.78 -5.87
N ARG A 480 30.00 3.65 -6.80
CA ARG A 480 30.82 4.76 -7.31
C ARG A 480 30.01 6.05 -7.24
N SER A 481 30.63 7.13 -6.77
CA SER A 481 30.00 8.45 -6.71
C SER A 481 31.06 9.55 -6.70
N GLY A 482 30.73 10.69 -7.33
CA GLY A 482 31.50 11.93 -7.21
C GLY A 482 31.02 12.85 -6.09
N ALA A 483 30.00 12.43 -5.33
CA ALA A 483 29.41 13.22 -4.26
C ALA A 483 30.22 13.13 -2.95
N PRO A 484 30.14 14.14 -2.08
CA PRO A 484 30.65 14.05 -0.70
C PRO A 484 30.06 12.86 0.06
N SER A 485 30.83 12.29 0.99
CA SER A 485 30.39 11.13 1.80
C SER A 485 29.19 11.41 2.72
N SER A 486 28.88 12.68 2.98
CA SER A 486 27.67 13.12 3.68
C SER A 486 26.41 13.04 2.81
N HIS A 487 26.56 12.91 1.47
CA HIS A 487 25.44 12.82 0.52
C HIS A 487 25.05 11.38 0.24
N ILE A 488 25.83 10.39 0.67
CA ILE A 488 25.61 8.99 0.33
C ILE A 488 25.90 8.04 1.49
N THR A 489 25.36 6.83 1.41
CA THR A 489 25.77 5.70 2.25
C THR A 489 26.52 4.68 1.39
N GLN A 490 27.17 3.72 2.03
CA GLN A 490 27.77 2.58 1.35
C GLN A 490 26.70 1.49 1.14
N VAL A 491 27.04 0.42 0.43
CA VAL A 491 26.18 -0.78 0.38
C VAL A 491 26.23 -1.49 1.74
N GLN A 492 25.09 -1.92 2.26
CA GLN A 492 25.03 -2.45 3.63
C GLN A 492 24.36 -3.80 3.76
N THR A 493 23.47 -4.16 2.83
CA THR A 493 22.61 -5.33 2.99
C THR A 493 22.57 -6.15 1.71
N CYS A 494 22.58 -7.47 1.86
CA CYS A 494 22.39 -8.42 0.79
C CYS A 494 21.52 -9.58 1.29
N VAL A 495 20.47 -9.91 0.55
CA VAL A 495 19.58 -11.04 0.83
C VAL A 495 19.54 -11.99 -0.36
N SER A 496 19.21 -13.25 -0.10
CA SER A 496 19.13 -14.31 -1.10
C SER A 496 17.84 -15.10 -0.96
N TYR A 497 17.27 -15.50 -2.09
CA TYR A 497 16.02 -16.23 -2.21
C TYR A 497 16.26 -17.49 -3.04
N PHE A 498 15.53 -18.55 -2.73
CA PHE A 498 15.82 -19.89 -3.24
C PHE A 498 14.61 -20.50 -3.96
N PRO A 499 14.85 -21.33 -4.99
CA PRO A 499 13.79 -21.88 -5.85
C PRO A 499 12.87 -22.85 -5.10
N GLU A 500 13.37 -23.58 -4.10
CA GLU A 500 12.57 -24.49 -3.26
C GLU A 500 11.48 -23.76 -2.44
N PHE A 501 11.59 -22.44 -2.27
CA PHE A 501 10.62 -21.59 -1.59
C PHE A 501 9.92 -20.61 -2.56
N GLU A 502 9.89 -20.95 -3.85
CA GLU A 502 9.26 -20.15 -4.90
C GLU A 502 9.79 -18.71 -5.04
N TYR A 503 10.96 -18.42 -4.44
CA TYR A 503 11.51 -17.07 -4.28
C TYR A 503 10.59 -16.05 -3.56
N ASN A 504 9.64 -16.54 -2.77
CA ASN A 504 8.62 -15.70 -2.13
C ASN A 504 8.95 -15.44 -0.66
N ASP A 505 8.47 -16.31 0.23
CA ASP A 505 8.31 -16.01 1.66
C ASP A 505 9.54 -16.36 2.51
N TYR A 506 10.57 -16.95 1.91
CA TYR A 506 11.80 -17.31 2.60
C TYR A 506 13.02 -16.65 1.95
N TRP A 507 13.83 -15.98 2.77
CA TRP A 507 15.13 -15.47 2.36
C TRP A 507 16.21 -15.79 3.37
N ARG A 508 17.47 -15.66 2.94
CA ARG A 508 18.61 -15.63 3.85
C ARG A 508 19.33 -14.30 3.76
N LEU A 509 19.52 -13.67 4.91
CA LEU A 509 20.39 -12.51 5.07
C LEU A 509 21.86 -12.95 4.96
N LEU A 510 22.64 -12.23 4.16
CA LEU A 510 24.08 -12.43 4.06
C LEU A 510 24.82 -11.55 5.07
N GLU A 511 25.90 -12.08 5.61
CA GLU A 511 26.85 -11.35 6.45
C GLU A 511 27.77 -10.50 5.57
N ARG A 512 27.90 -9.22 5.93
CA ARG A 512 28.85 -8.29 5.30
C ARG A 512 30.26 -8.58 5.82
N ILE A 513 31.07 -9.24 4.99
CA ILE A 513 32.46 -9.61 5.28
C ILE A 513 33.41 -8.41 5.14
N THR A 514 33.17 -7.57 4.12
CA THR A 514 33.92 -6.33 3.92
C THR A 514 32.94 -5.19 3.72
N SER A 515 33.11 -4.11 4.48
CA SER A 515 32.35 -2.86 4.35
C SER A 515 33.09 -1.87 3.47
N GLY A 516 32.39 -0.92 2.86
CA GLY A 516 32.99 0.11 2.03
C GLY A 516 32.15 0.42 0.80
N TYR A 517 32.70 1.28 -0.05
CA TYR A 517 32.22 1.42 -1.43
C TYR A 517 32.46 0.14 -2.25
N SER A 518 33.40 -0.70 -1.82
CA SER A 518 33.53 -2.08 -2.27
C SER A 518 33.17 -2.98 -1.10
N ALA A 519 32.05 -3.68 -1.20
CA ALA A 519 31.54 -4.54 -0.14
C ALA A 519 31.48 -6.00 -0.61
N VAL A 520 31.76 -6.92 0.31
CA VAL A 520 31.67 -8.37 0.05
C VAL A 520 30.72 -8.98 1.06
N PHE A 521 29.79 -9.79 0.57
CA PHE A 521 28.77 -10.48 1.36
C PHE A 521 28.88 -11.98 1.16
N GLN A 522 28.69 -12.75 2.22
CA GLN A 522 28.59 -14.21 2.17
C GLN A 522 27.44 -14.68 3.05
N PHE A 523 26.97 -15.92 2.90
CA PHE A 523 25.97 -16.45 3.83
C PHE A 523 26.44 -16.30 5.28
N GLN A 524 25.50 -15.98 6.17
CA GLN A 524 25.71 -16.20 7.59
C GLN A 524 26.01 -17.68 7.85
N LYS A 525 26.72 -17.95 8.95
CA LYS A 525 27.02 -19.33 9.35
C LYS A 525 25.72 -20.09 9.59
N ASN A 526 25.66 -21.31 9.10
CA ASN A 526 24.51 -22.19 9.25
C ASN A 526 24.70 -23.07 10.49
N GLU A 527 23.77 -22.97 11.45
CA GLU A 527 23.81 -23.75 12.70
C GLU A 527 23.63 -25.25 12.49
N TYR A 528 22.94 -25.65 11.42
CA TYR A 528 22.73 -27.06 11.04
C TYR A 528 23.93 -27.67 10.32
N SER A 529 24.90 -26.85 9.90
CA SER A 529 26.14 -27.37 9.36
C SER A 529 27.00 -27.95 10.48
N THR A 530 27.35 -29.24 10.39
CA THR A 530 28.28 -29.93 11.32
C THR A 530 29.61 -29.17 11.53
N TYR A 531 30.07 -28.43 10.52
CA TYR A 531 31.31 -27.66 10.54
C TYR A 531 31.10 -26.15 10.72
N ASN A 532 29.90 -25.71 11.11
CA ASN A 532 29.51 -24.30 11.27
C ASN A 532 29.89 -23.41 10.06
N ARG A 533 29.61 -23.89 8.85
CA ARG A 533 30.00 -23.29 7.57
C ARG A 533 28.95 -22.28 7.08
N ARG A 534 29.38 -21.37 6.19
CA ARG A 534 28.53 -20.38 5.50
C ARG A 534 27.80 -21.04 4.33
N VAL A 535 26.89 -21.96 4.64
CA VAL A 535 26.30 -22.89 3.66
C VAL A 535 24.77 -22.84 3.67
N HIS A 536 24.16 -22.97 2.50
CA HIS A 536 22.72 -23.25 2.33
C HIS A 536 22.56 -24.67 1.82
N PHE A 537 21.71 -25.49 2.43
CA PHE A 537 21.46 -26.85 1.97
C PHE A 537 20.28 -26.86 1.00
N SER A 538 20.48 -27.42 -0.19
CA SER A 538 19.37 -27.72 -1.10
C SER A 538 18.54 -28.89 -0.56
N THR A 539 17.25 -28.92 -0.88
CA THR A 539 16.37 -30.03 -0.51
C THR A 539 16.72 -31.31 -1.30
N VAL A 540 16.58 -32.48 -0.69
CA VAL A 540 16.92 -33.77 -1.35
C VAL A 540 16.01 -34.04 -2.56
N TRP A 541 14.76 -33.61 -2.50
CA TRP A 541 13.78 -33.80 -3.57
C TRP A 541 13.93 -32.81 -4.73
N TYR A 542 14.88 -31.86 -4.68
CA TYR A 542 15.05 -30.88 -5.76
C TYR A 542 15.40 -31.59 -7.08
N PRO A 543 14.70 -31.30 -8.19
CA PRO A 543 14.85 -32.04 -9.44
C PRO A 543 16.12 -31.67 -10.20
N ASP A 544 16.65 -32.63 -10.97
CA ASP A 544 17.75 -32.45 -11.92
C ASP A 544 17.54 -31.24 -12.83
N GLY A 545 18.60 -30.49 -13.10
CA GLY A 545 18.61 -29.28 -13.91
C GLY A 545 19.15 -28.07 -13.15
N ASN A 546 18.72 -26.86 -13.53
CA ASN A 546 19.26 -25.64 -12.93
C ASN A 546 18.76 -25.45 -11.49
N TYR A 547 19.70 -25.14 -10.61
CA TYR A 547 19.46 -24.59 -9.29
C TYR A 547 19.94 -23.13 -9.30
N THR A 548 19.00 -22.20 -9.36
CA THR A 548 19.28 -20.77 -9.52
C THR A 548 18.94 -20.02 -8.25
N VAL A 549 19.93 -19.36 -7.64
CA VAL A 549 19.72 -18.48 -6.49
C VAL A 549 19.46 -17.06 -6.98
N TYR A 550 18.52 -16.37 -6.35
CA TYR A 550 18.21 -14.96 -6.61
C TYR A 550 18.70 -14.09 -5.46
N GLY A 551 19.62 -13.16 -5.72
CA GLY A 551 20.18 -12.25 -4.73
C GLY A 551 19.72 -10.82 -4.92
N ARG A 552 19.63 -10.05 -3.84
CA ARG A 552 19.30 -8.61 -3.88
C ARG A 552 20.24 -7.83 -2.97
N VAL A 553 20.94 -6.87 -3.56
CA VAL A 553 21.85 -5.95 -2.86
C VAL A 553 21.16 -4.59 -2.71
N ILE A 554 21.06 -4.09 -1.48
CA ILE A 554 20.31 -2.88 -1.10
C ILE A 554 21.06 -2.02 -0.07
N ASP A 555 20.39 -0.96 0.40
CA ASP A 555 20.83 -0.02 1.43
C ASP A 555 22.04 0.86 1.07
N ALA A 556 22.22 1.11 -0.23
CA ALA A 556 23.05 2.18 -0.77
C ALA A 556 22.19 3.42 -1.07
N TRP A 557 22.10 4.33 -0.11
CA TRP A 557 21.19 5.48 -0.12
C TRP A 557 21.85 6.74 -0.70
N THR A 558 21.04 7.49 -1.44
CA THR A 558 21.33 8.83 -1.98
C THR A 558 20.13 9.75 -1.66
N PRO A 559 20.23 11.07 -1.85
CA PRO A 559 19.10 11.97 -1.65
C PRO A 559 17.96 11.70 -2.66
N ALA A 560 18.29 11.11 -3.81
CA ALA A 560 17.31 10.74 -4.84
C ALA A 560 16.69 9.34 -4.61
N GLY A 561 17.08 8.63 -3.55
CA GLY A 561 16.56 7.30 -3.20
C GLY A 561 17.64 6.23 -3.02
N MET A 562 17.19 4.99 -2.82
CA MET A 562 18.04 3.81 -2.65
C MET A 562 18.45 3.22 -3.98
N LEU A 563 19.75 2.97 -4.16
CA LEU A 563 20.27 2.10 -5.21
C LEU A 563 20.06 0.64 -4.83
N GLN A 564 19.60 -0.15 -5.78
CA GLN A 564 19.41 -1.59 -5.61
C GLN A 564 19.71 -2.36 -6.88
N VAL A 565 20.30 -3.55 -6.73
CA VAL A 565 20.56 -4.46 -7.85
C VAL A 565 20.15 -5.88 -7.48
N ASN A 566 19.47 -6.54 -8.40
CA ASN A 566 19.05 -7.92 -8.32
C ASN A 566 19.99 -8.78 -9.19
N LEU A 567 20.37 -9.94 -8.67
CA LEU A 567 21.41 -10.80 -9.20
C LEU A 567 20.89 -12.24 -9.26
N THR A 568 21.40 -13.02 -10.21
CA THR A 568 21.09 -14.45 -10.33
C THR A 568 22.35 -15.20 -10.69
N ASP A 569 22.55 -16.37 -10.10
CA ASP A 569 23.61 -17.29 -10.47
C ASP A 569 23.11 -18.74 -10.28
N SER A 570 23.65 -19.67 -11.08
CA SER A 570 23.09 -21.03 -11.20
C SER A 570 24.15 -22.13 -11.13
N LEU A 571 23.79 -23.21 -10.45
CA LEU A 571 24.48 -24.51 -10.48
C LEU A 571 23.61 -25.54 -11.20
N THR A 572 24.21 -26.66 -11.59
CA THR A 572 23.49 -27.81 -12.15
C THR A 572 23.32 -28.87 -11.07
N VAL A 573 22.08 -29.23 -10.79
CA VAL A 573 21.72 -30.39 -9.96
C VAL A 573 21.55 -31.61 -10.86
N TYR A 574 22.10 -32.74 -10.45
CA TYR A 574 21.86 -34.04 -11.06
C TYR A 574 21.76 -35.08 -9.97
N ASP A 575 20.80 -35.99 -10.03
CA ASP A 575 20.63 -37.01 -9.01
C ASP A 575 20.45 -36.42 -7.59
N ASN A 576 20.36 -37.27 -6.57
CA ASN A 576 20.15 -36.84 -5.18
C ASN A 576 21.04 -37.58 -4.18
N LEU A 577 21.08 -37.05 -2.96
CA LEU A 577 21.86 -37.59 -1.84
C LEU A 577 21.63 -39.09 -1.56
N PHE A 578 20.45 -39.66 -1.85
CA PHE A 578 20.20 -41.09 -1.63
C PHE A 578 20.97 -42.00 -2.58
N SER A 579 21.30 -41.52 -3.77
CA SER A 579 22.10 -42.29 -4.71
C SER A 579 23.53 -42.52 -4.24
N ASP A 580 24.00 -41.74 -3.26
CA ASP A 580 25.29 -41.97 -2.60
C ASP A 580 25.19 -42.98 -1.44
N TRP A 581 23.99 -43.21 -0.90
CA TRP A 581 23.76 -44.21 0.15
C TRP A 581 23.84 -45.64 -0.40
N HIS A 582 23.62 -45.84 -1.71
CA HIS A 582 23.65 -47.16 -2.35
C HIS A 582 25.04 -47.57 -2.89
N ILE A 583 26.14 -47.17 -2.24
CA ILE A 583 27.44 -47.80 -2.48
C ILE A 583 27.61 -48.94 -1.46
N ARG A 584 27.15 -50.14 -1.82
CA ARG A 584 27.64 -51.39 -1.19
C ARG A 584 29.14 -51.50 -1.51
N PRO A 585 29.99 -52.03 -0.61
CA PRO A 585 31.34 -52.42 -0.98
C PRO A 585 31.25 -53.47 -2.10
N ASP A 586 31.91 -53.22 -3.22
CA ASP A 586 32.24 -54.29 -4.16
C ASP A 586 33.19 -55.25 -3.45
N ASN A 587 32.75 -56.50 -3.28
CA ASN A 587 33.56 -57.60 -2.74
C ASN A 587 34.58 -58.08 -3.76
#